data_AF-D8UFI2-F1
#
_entry.id   AF-D8UFI2-F1
#
_cell.length_a   1.000
_cell.length_b   1.000
_cell.length_c   1.000
_cell.angle_alpha   90.00
_cell.angle_beta   90.00
_cell.angle_gamma   90.00
#
_symmetry.space_group_name_H-M   'P 1'
#
loop_
_entity.id
_entity.type
_entity.pdbx_description
1 polymer ?
#
loop_
_entity_poly.entity_id
_entity_poly.type
_entity_poly.pdbx_seq_one_letter_code
_entity_poly.pdbx_strand_id
1 'polypeptide(L)'
;MFPSGGGSGGGTNPWGKNLSLRRKPAVLAIRLSRELQRRPLLAKCVPTAVGFAFGDCLTQFMNRDRSRTLREQWSFSRTGSMLCIGALCAGPILLSFNRWMDLAVMPSAGSSPVAVAVKFLLDQVVGCFIWQAAYLSINPSYRQSAIALLESSSMQIEEHRRGLQRHAQHALA
;
A
#
# COMPACT_ATOMS: atom_id res chain seq x y z
N MET A 1 29.51 -34.21 -67.40
CA MET A 1 30.11 -32.87 -67.21
C MET A 1 28.98 -31.89 -66.92
N PHE A 2 28.65 -31.70 -65.65
CA PHE A 2 27.86 -30.63 -65.00
C PHE A 2 27.91 -31.01 -63.51
N PRO A 3 28.26 -30.11 -62.57
CA PRO A 3 27.45 -28.92 -62.30
C PRO A 3 28.26 -27.66 -61.94
N SER A 4 27.65 -26.47 -62.06
CA SER A 4 27.97 -25.37 -61.16
C SER A 4 26.84 -24.34 -61.18
N GLY A 5 26.03 -24.39 -60.13
CA GLY A 5 24.99 -23.41 -59.83
C GLY A 5 24.78 -23.42 -58.33
N GLY A 6 25.12 -22.31 -57.67
CA GLY A 6 25.03 -22.18 -56.23
C GLY A 6 25.35 -20.76 -55.79
N GLY A 7 24.43 -19.85 -56.08
CA GLY A 7 24.50 -18.45 -55.66
C GLY A 7 24.54 -18.31 -54.15
N SER A 8 25.55 -17.59 -53.66
CA SER A 8 25.69 -17.19 -52.26
C SER A 8 24.80 -15.96 -52.00
N GLY A 9 23.57 -16.21 -51.55
CA GLY A 9 22.66 -15.18 -51.07
C GLY A 9 22.96 -14.85 -49.61
N GLY A 10 23.71 -13.77 -49.39
CA GLY A 10 23.94 -13.19 -48.06
C GLY A 10 22.66 -12.58 -47.49
N GLY A 11 21.89 -13.38 -46.76
CA GLY A 11 20.74 -12.93 -45.98
C GLY A 11 21.18 -12.22 -44.70
N THR A 12 21.27 -10.89 -44.75
CA THR A 12 21.42 -10.04 -43.57
C THR A 12 20.09 -9.97 -42.81
N ASN A 13 19.87 -10.89 -41.86
CA ASN A 13 18.70 -10.84 -40.97
C ASN A 13 18.73 -9.57 -40.09
N PRO A 14 17.78 -8.60 -40.25
CA PRO A 14 17.76 -7.36 -39.47
C PRO A 14 17.13 -7.51 -38.07
N TRP A 15 16.71 -8.72 -37.68
CA TRP A 15 15.88 -8.98 -36.50
C TRP A 15 16.64 -9.23 -35.18
N GLY A 16 17.98 -9.15 -35.18
CA GLY A 16 18.79 -9.49 -33.99
C GLY A 16 19.09 -8.35 -33.00
N LYS A 17 18.74 -7.09 -33.30
CA LYS A 17 19.28 -5.93 -32.56
C LYS A 17 18.44 -5.42 -31.39
N ASN A 18 17.26 -5.98 -31.11
CA ASN A 18 16.34 -5.46 -30.07
C ASN A 18 16.34 -6.22 -28.72
N LEU A 19 17.18 -7.24 -28.53
CA LEU A 19 17.21 -8.04 -27.28
C LEU A 19 18.19 -7.54 -26.21
N SER A 20 19.08 -6.58 -26.51
CA SER A 20 20.11 -6.10 -25.57
C SER A 20 19.59 -5.07 -24.56
N LEU A 21 18.51 -4.34 -24.89
CA LEU A 21 17.91 -3.33 -24.01
C LEU A 21 17.10 -3.94 -22.86
N ARG A 22 16.61 -5.17 -23.00
CA ARG A 22 15.76 -5.84 -21.99
C ARG A 22 16.53 -6.50 -20.85
N ARG A 23 17.84 -6.76 -21.01
CA ARG A 23 18.68 -7.45 -19.99
C ARG A 23 19.19 -6.52 -18.88
N LYS A 24 19.40 -5.24 -19.17
CA LYS A 24 19.89 -4.26 -18.20
C LYS A 24 18.99 -4.10 -16.97
N PRO A 25 17.65 -3.96 -17.09
CA PRO A 25 16.78 -3.82 -15.92
C PRO A 25 16.68 -5.11 -15.10
N ALA A 26 16.72 -6.29 -15.72
CA ALA A 26 16.66 -7.57 -15.00
C ALA A 26 17.90 -7.80 -14.13
N VAL A 27 19.10 -7.49 -14.63
CA VAL A 27 20.33 -7.57 -13.84
C VAL A 27 20.33 -6.56 -12.69
N LEU A 28 19.79 -5.36 -12.92
CA LEU A 28 19.65 -4.33 -11.89
C LEU A 28 18.65 -4.76 -10.81
N ALA A 29 17.51 -5.34 -11.18
CA ALA A 29 16.52 -5.89 -10.26
C ALA A 29 17.08 -7.05 -9.43
N ILE A 30 17.88 -7.94 -10.02
CA ILE A 30 18.53 -9.04 -9.29
C ILE A 30 19.57 -8.51 -8.29
N ARG A 31 20.40 -7.54 -8.69
CA ARG A 31 21.38 -6.91 -7.80
C ARG A 31 20.70 -6.14 -6.67
N LEU A 32 19.65 -5.38 -6.99
CA LEU A 32 18.83 -4.68 -6.02
C LEU A 32 18.18 -5.66 -5.06
N SER A 33 17.61 -6.77 -5.55
CA SER A 33 17.01 -7.81 -4.71
C SER A 33 18.03 -8.43 -3.75
N ARG A 34 19.25 -8.71 -4.21
CA ARG A 34 20.32 -9.25 -3.34
C ARG A 34 20.75 -8.25 -2.28
N GLU A 35 20.83 -6.96 -2.61
CA GLU A 35 21.19 -5.93 -1.65
C GLU A 35 20.05 -5.63 -0.67
N LEU A 36 18.80 -5.65 -1.12
CA LEU A 36 17.61 -5.54 -0.29
C LEU A 36 17.48 -6.72 0.69
N GLN A 37 17.87 -7.93 0.28
CA GLN A 37 17.92 -9.10 1.17
C GLN A 37 18.92 -8.92 2.32
N ARG A 38 20.01 -8.16 2.12
CA ARG A 38 20.98 -7.85 3.19
C ARG A 38 20.46 -6.83 4.18
N ARG A 39 19.43 -6.06 3.81
CA ARG A 39 18.88 -4.96 4.62
C ARG A 39 17.35 -5.04 4.65
N PRO A 40 16.76 -6.06 5.30
CA PRO A 40 15.31 -6.29 5.30
C PRO A 40 14.51 -5.11 5.87
N LEU A 41 15.10 -4.36 6.81
CA LEU A 41 14.52 -3.13 7.34
C LEU A 41 14.35 -2.06 6.25
N LEU A 42 15.40 -1.74 5.49
CA LEU A 42 15.32 -0.74 4.42
C LEU A 42 14.35 -1.18 3.32
N ALA A 43 14.36 -2.47 2.98
CA ALA A 43 13.50 -3.04 1.95
C ALA A 43 12.01 -2.90 2.27
N LYS A 44 11.62 -2.86 3.55
CA LYS A 44 10.23 -2.64 3.97
C LYS A 44 9.96 -1.18 4.30
N CYS A 45 10.84 -0.51 5.05
CA CYS A 45 10.62 0.87 5.49
C CYS A 45 10.57 1.86 4.32
N VAL A 46 11.43 1.74 3.31
CA VAL A 46 11.47 2.72 2.22
C VAL A 46 10.20 2.66 1.36
N PRO A 47 9.74 1.50 0.85
CA PRO A 47 8.48 1.44 0.12
C PRO A 47 7.27 1.84 0.98
N THR A 48 7.27 1.49 2.28
CA THR A 48 6.20 1.89 3.19
C THR A 48 6.16 3.41 3.39
N ALA A 49 7.31 4.06 3.58
CA ALA A 49 7.43 5.50 3.70
C ALA A 49 6.92 6.22 2.44
N VAL A 50 7.35 5.75 1.27
CA VAL A 50 6.89 6.27 -0.03
C VAL A 50 5.40 6.05 -0.21
N GLY A 51 4.88 4.86 0.14
CA GLY A 51 3.47 4.54 0.06
C GLY A 51 2.59 5.43 0.93
N PHE A 52 3.04 5.73 2.17
CA PHE A 52 2.32 6.63 3.08
C PHE A 52 2.31 8.07 2.56
N ALA A 53 3.47 8.57 2.10
CA ALA A 53 3.57 9.89 1.51
C ALA A 53 2.71 10.01 0.24
N PHE A 54 2.77 9.01 -0.64
CA PHE A 54 1.98 8.96 -1.86
C PHE A 54 0.47 8.89 -1.56
N GLY A 55 0.04 8.06 -0.61
CA GLY A 55 -1.36 7.98 -0.20
C GLY A 55 -1.88 9.31 0.33
N ASP A 56 -1.06 10.05 1.08
CA ASP A 56 -1.43 11.41 1.50
C ASP A 56 -1.52 12.38 0.31
N CYS A 57 -0.56 12.35 -0.63
CA CYS A 57 -0.64 13.15 -1.85
C CYS A 57 -1.92 12.86 -2.65
N LEU A 58 -2.28 11.58 -2.80
CA LEU A 58 -3.51 11.19 -3.49
C LEU A 58 -4.75 11.71 -2.75
N THR A 59 -4.75 11.64 -1.41
CA THR A 59 -5.84 12.14 -0.59
C THR A 59 -5.98 13.66 -0.68
N GLN A 60 -4.86 14.40 -0.71
CA GLN A 60 -4.86 15.85 -0.95
C GLN A 60 -5.40 16.17 -2.34
N PHE A 61 -4.97 15.42 -3.36
CA PHE A 61 -5.42 15.60 -4.72
C PHE A 61 -6.94 15.35 -4.87
N MET A 62 -7.46 14.31 -4.23
CA MET A 62 -8.89 13.99 -4.27
C MET A 62 -9.75 15.00 -3.51
N ASN A 63 -9.26 15.52 -2.39
CA ASN A 63 -9.96 16.51 -1.56
C ASN A 63 -9.60 17.96 -1.91
N ARG A 64 -8.98 18.21 -3.06
CA ARG A 64 -8.57 19.58 -3.43
C ARG A 64 -9.79 20.44 -3.74
N ASP A 65 -9.84 21.61 -3.13
CA ASP A 65 -10.79 22.64 -3.50
C ASP A 65 -10.26 23.40 -4.71
N ARG A 66 -10.93 23.28 -5.85
CA ARG A 66 -10.53 23.92 -7.12
C ARG A 66 -10.51 25.45 -7.04
N SER A 67 -11.18 26.04 -6.05
CA SER A 67 -11.22 27.49 -5.86
C SER A 67 -9.97 28.07 -5.16
N ARG A 68 -9.18 27.23 -4.47
CA ARG A 68 -8.00 27.67 -3.71
C ARG A 68 -6.74 27.68 -4.55
N THR A 69 -5.73 28.41 -4.10
CA THR A 69 -4.41 28.40 -4.77
C THR A 69 -3.70 27.06 -4.54
N LEU A 70 -2.85 26.63 -5.49
CA LEU A 70 -2.11 25.36 -5.38
C LEU A 70 -1.28 25.28 -4.08
N ARG A 71 -0.72 26.40 -3.61
CA ARG A 71 0.10 26.42 -2.39
C ARG A 71 -0.71 26.15 -1.13
N GLU A 72 -1.99 26.52 -1.11
CA GLU A 72 -2.91 26.28 0.01
C GLU A 72 -3.53 24.88 -0.03
N GLN A 73 -3.58 24.26 -1.22
CA GLN A 73 -4.09 22.91 -1.41
C GLN A 73 -3.11 21.83 -0.93
N TRP A 74 -1.80 22.10 -1.00
CA TRP A 74 -0.77 21.11 -0.73
C TRP A 74 -0.05 21.36 0.61
N SER A 75 -0.23 20.44 1.56
CA SER A 75 0.49 20.43 2.83
C SER A 75 1.68 19.48 2.79
N PHE A 76 2.84 20.01 2.37
CA PHE A 76 4.09 19.25 2.36
C PHE A 76 4.53 18.81 3.75
N SER A 77 4.22 19.60 4.79
CA SER A 77 4.51 19.23 6.19
C SER A 77 3.76 17.96 6.60
N ARG A 78 2.49 17.85 6.21
CA ARG A 78 1.69 16.64 6.46
C ARG A 78 2.21 15.44 5.69
N THR A 79 2.53 15.62 4.41
CA THR A 79 3.10 14.56 3.58
C THR A 79 4.45 14.07 4.12
N GLY A 80 5.31 15.00 4.57
CA GLY A 80 6.57 14.68 5.23
C GLY A 80 6.36 13.92 6.54
N SER A 81 5.37 14.30 7.34
CA SER A 81 5.01 13.58 8.57
C SER A 81 4.54 12.15 8.26
N MET A 82 3.74 11.97 7.21
CA MET A 82 3.32 10.65 6.75
C MET A 82 4.48 9.80 6.24
N LEU A 83 5.43 10.40 5.54
CA LEU A 83 6.66 9.74 5.13
C LEU A 83 7.43 9.23 6.36
N CYS A 84 7.63 10.09 7.36
CA CYS A 84 8.32 9.74 8.61
C CYS A 84 7.59 8.63 9.37
N ILE A 85 6.27 8.69 9.49
CA ILE A 85 5.48 7.62 10.13
C ILE A 85 5.62 6.31 9.35
N GLY A 86 5.56 6.37 8.02
CA GLY A 86 5.75 5.20 7.18
C GLY A 86 7.13 4.55 7.37
N ALA A 87 8.17 5.37 7.50
CA ALA A 87 9.55 4.92 7.67
C ALA A 87 9.86 4.38 9.09
N LEU A 88 9.43 5.12 10.11
CA LEU A 88 9.84 4.93 11.51
C LEU A 88 8.86 4.07 12.32
N CYS A 89 7.57 4.07 11.95
CA CYS A 89 6.54 3.34 12.68
C CYS A 89 5.98 2.18 11.84
N ALA A 90 5.37 2.49 10.69
CA ALA A 90 4.66 1.49 9.90
C ALA A 90 5.62 0.42 9.35
N GLY A 91 6.77 0.82 8.81
CA GLY A 91 7.77 -0.10 8.27
C GLY A 91 8.24 -1.15 9.28
N PRO A 92 8.74 -0.76 10.47
CA PRO A 92 9.14 -1.72 11.51
C PRO A 92 8.00 -2.60 12.02
N ILE A 93 6.79 -2.04 12.17
CA ILE A 93 5.61 -2.80 12.60
C ILE A 93 5.24 -3.86 11.55
N LEU A 94 5.12 -3.47 10.27
CA LEU A 94 4.79 -4.37 9.17
C LEU A 94 5.87 -5.44 8.97
N LEU A 95 7.16 -5.10 9.14
CA LEU A 95 8.23 -6.10 9.10
C LEU A 95 8.10 -7.12 10.24
N SER A 96 7.85 -6.64 11.46
CA SER A 96 7.68 -7.51 12.63
C SER A 96 6.45 -8.40 12.50
N PHE A 97 5.34 -7.85 12.00
CA PHE A 97 4.11 -8.57 11.72
C PHE A 97 4.30 -9.64 10.64
N ASN A 98 4.96 -9.31 9.53
CA ASN A 98 5.30 -10.29 8.49
C ASN A 98 6.18 -11.42 9.05
N ARG A 99 7.20 -11.09 9.84
CA ARG A 99 8.07 -12.10 10.47
C ARG A 99 7.31 -12.98 11.46
N TRP A 100 6.39 -12.42 12.24
CA TRP A 100 5.52 -13.18 13.12
C TRP A 100 4.60 -14.11 12.31
N MET A 101 3.99 -13.64 11.22
CA MET A 101 3.17 -14.49 10.34
C MET A 101 3.98 -15.62 9.71
N ASP A 102 5.22 -15.36 9.32
CA ASP A 102 6.15 -16.37 8.80
C ASP A 102 6.48 -17.44 9.84
N LEU A 103 6.59 -17.09 11.12
CA LEU A 103 7.02 -18.03 12.16
C LEU A 103 5.84 -18.75 12.86
N ALA A 104 4.75 -18.03 13.12
CA ALA A 104 3.69 -18.50 14.02
C ALA A 104 2.42 -18.98 13.30
N VAL A 105 2.08 -18.38 12.15
CA VAL A 105 0.78 -18.62 11.50
C VAL A 105 0.93 -19.45 10.23
N MET A 106 1.92 -19.12 9.39
CA MET A 106 2.08 -19.71 8.07
C MET A 106 3.56 -19.99 7.74
N PRO A 107 4.19 -20.96 8.43
CA PRO A 107 5.59 -21.33 8.19
C PRO A 107 5.85 -21.91 6.79
N SER A 108 4.84 -22.53 6.19
CA SER A 108 4.95 -23.11 4.84
C SER A 108 4.57 -22.14 3.71
N ALA A 109 4.39 -20.84 3.99
CA ALA A 109 3.83 -19.90 3.01
C ALA A 109 4.63 -19.77 1.71
N GLY A 110 5.95 -19.99 1.75
CA GLY A 110 6.78 -19.95 0.54
C GLY A 110 6.42 -21.01 -0.51
N SER A 111 5.66 -22.04 -0.12
CA SER A 111 5.23 -23.15 -1.00
C SER A 111 3.79 -23.03 -1.51
N SER A 112 3.00 -22.07 -1.00
CA SER A 112 1.58 -21.94 -1.33
C SER A 112 1.24 -20.52 -1.79
N PRO A 113 0.77 -20.34 -3.05
CA PRO A 113 0.38 -19.01 -3.56
C PRO A 113 -0.81 -18.43 -2.78
N VAL A 114 -1.69 -19.29 -2.24
CA VAL A 114 -2.81 -18.86 -1.39
C VAL A 114 -2.31 -18.25 -0.10
N ALA A 115 -1.32 -18.88 0.55
CA ALA A 115 -0.73 -18.35 1.78
C ALA A 115 -0.04 -16.98 1.54
N VAL A 116 0.62 -16.82 0.39
CA VAL A 116 1.19 -15.51 -0.01
C VAL A 116 0.10 -14.47 -0.20
N ALA A 117 -1.01 -14.82 -0.87
CA ALA A 117 -2.13 -13.90 -1.07
C ALA A 117 -2.79 -13.48 0.26
N VAL A 118 -3.00 -14.43 1.18
CA VAL A 118 -3.55 -14.15 2.51
C VAL A 118 -2.61 -13.23 3.31
N LYS A 119 -1.28 -13.49 3.28
CA LYS A 119 -0.30 -12.60 3.91
C LYS A 119 -0.36 -11.19 3.36
N PHE A 120 -0.45 -11.06 2.04
CA PHE A 120 -0.58 -9.76 1.40
C PHE A 120 -1.85 -9.02 1.86
N LEU A 121 -3.00 -9.70 1.92
CA LEU A 121 -4.24 -9.08 2.40
C LEU A 121 -4.13 -8.64 3.87
N LEU A 122 -3.55 -9.47 4.73
CA LEU A 122 -3.32 -9.10 6.14
C LEU A 122 -2.37 -7.89 6.27
N ASP A 123 -1.31 -7.85 5.46
CA ASP A 123 -0.38 -6.71 5.39
C ASP A 123 -1.10 -5.42 4.98
N GLN A 124 -2.02 -5.50 4.00
CA GLN A 124 -2.86 -4.35 3.60
C GLN A 124 -3.82 -3.90 4.72
N VAL A 125 -4.43 -4.83 5.45
CA VAL A 125 -5.33 -4.50 6.58
C VAL A 125 -4.57 -3.78 7.68
N VAL A 126 -3.43 -4.33 8.12
CA VAL A 126 -2.59 -3.71 9.15
C VAL A 126 -2.07 -2.35 8.67
N GLY A 127 -1.60 -2.27 7.41
CA GLY A 127 -1.16 -1.03 6.79
C GLY A 127 -2.26 0.04 6.78
N CYS A 128 -3.49 -0.34 6.43
CA CYS A 128 -4.65 0.55 6.45
C CYS A 128 -4.95 1.08 7.85
N PHE A 129 -4.95 0.22 8.87
CA PHE A 129 -5.14 0.65 10.26
C PHE A 129 -4.09 1.68 10.72
N ILE A 130 -2.82 1.40 10.44
CA ILE A 130 -1.72 2.32 10.80
C ILE A 130 -1.87 3.64 10.03
N TRP A 131 -2.21 3.58 8.75
CA TRP A 131 -2.44 4.77 7.93
C TRP A 131 -3.59 5.60 8.48
N GLN A 132 -4.73 5.00 8.82
CA GLN A 132 -5.88 5.71 9.40
C GLN A 132 -5.55 6.35 10.75
N ALA A 133 -4.85 5.62 11.62
CA ALA A 133 -4.40 6.15 12.91
C ALA A 133 -3.46 7.35 12.74
N ALA A 134 -2.52 7.26 11.79
CA ALA A 134 -1.62 8.35 11.43
C ALA A 134 -2.38 9.55 10.82
N TYR A 135 -3.37 9.27 9.97
CA TYR A 135 -4.16 10.32 9.33
C TYR A 135 -5.02 11.08 10.35
N LEU A 136 -5.65 10.37 11.30
CA LEU A 136 -6.36 10.96 12.44
C LEU A 136 -5.43 11.79 13.33
N SER A 137 -4.18 11.36 13.52
CA SER A 137 -3.24 12.05 14.40
C SER A 137 -2.64 13.32 13.77
N ILE A 138 -2.49 13.37 12.45
CA ILE A 138 -1.87 14.53 11.77
C ILE A 138 -2.92 15.47 11.14
N ASN A 139 -4.06 14.97 10.66
CA ASN A 139 -5.06 15.80 9.99
C ASN A 139 -6.21 16.21 10.94
N PRO A 140 -6.24 17.47 11.42
CA PRO A 140 -7.25 17.92 12.37
C PRO A 140 -8.68 17.92 11.78
N SER A 141 -8.84 18.29 10.51
CA SER A 141 -10.15 18.29 9.85
C SER A 141 -10.72 16.88 9.70
N TYR A 142 -9.85 15.91 9.41
CA TYR A 142 -10.25 14.50 9.36
C TYR A 142 -10.66 13.99 10.75
N ARG A 143 -9.88 14.34 11.78
CA ARG A 143 -10.22 14.00 13.17
C ARG A 143 -11.58 14.55 13.60
N GLN A 144 -11.87 15.81 13.29
CA GLN A 144 -13.16 16.43 13.60
C GLN A 144 -14.31 15.69 12.91
N SER A 145 -14.13 15.33 11.64
CA SER A 145 -15.13 14.57 10.88
C SER A 145 -15.37 13.18 11.49
N ALA A 146 -14.31 12.50 11.93
CA ALA A 146 -14.42 11.20 12.59
C ALA A 146 -15.14 11.29 13.94
N ILE A 147 -14.88 12.33 14.74
CA ILE A 147 -15.58 12.56 16.00
C ILE A 147 -17.07 12.81 15.76
N ALA A 148 -17.42 13.66 14.80
CA ALA A 148 -18.82 13.93 14.45
C ALA A 148 -19.57 12.66 13.98
N LEU A 149 -18.90 11.78 13.24
CA LEU A 149 -19.46 10.47 12.85
C LEU A 149 -19.67 9.53 14.05
N LEU A 150 -18.74 9.52 15.01
CA LEU A 150 -18.89 8.74 16.24
C LEU A 150 -20.04 9.25 17.12
N GLU A 151 -20.16 10.57 17.25
CA GLU A 151 -21.24 11.21 18.01
C GLU A 151 -22.61 10.93 17.40
N SER A 152 -22.75 11.11 16.07
CA SER A 152 -24.00 10.80 15.36
C SER A 152 -24.38 9.32 15.46
N SER A 153 -23.41 8.41 15.35
CA SER A 153 -23.67 6.97 15.52
C SER A 153 -24.10 6.61 16.95
N SER A 154 -23.49 7.25 17.95
CA SER A 154 -23.84 7.04 19.36
C SER A 154 -25.25 7.50 19.67
N MET A 155 -25.66 8.65 19.12
CA MET A 155 -27.04 9.14 19.23
C MET A 155 -28.04 8.18 18.59
N GLN A 156 -27.76 7.66 17.39
CA GLN A 156 -28.64 6.71 16.71
C GLN A 156 -28.81 5.39 17.50
N ILE A 157 -27.72 4.86 18.07
CA ILE A 157 -27.77 3.63 18.88
C ILE A 157 -28.63 3.85 20.13
N GLU A 158 -28.49 5.00 20.79
CA GLU A 158 -29.24 5.34 21.99
C GLU A 158 -30.74 5.55 21.68
N GLU A 159 -31.07 6.20 20.57
CA GLU A 159 -32.46 6.33 20.10
C GLU A 159 -33.08 4.97 19.79
N HIS A 160 -32.36 4.10 19.09
CA HIS A 160 -32.82 2.75 18.78
C HIS A 160 -33.06 1.92 20.06
N ARG A 161 -32.14 2.02 21.02
CA ARG A 161 -32.25 1.36 22.33
C ARG A 161 -33.47 1.85 23.11
N ARG A 162 -33.73 3.15 23.13
CA ARG A 162 -34.93 3.74 23.78
C ARG A 162 -36.22 3.29 23.11
N GLY A 163 -36.24 3.20 21.78
CA GLY A 163 -37.37 2.66 21.03
C GLY A 163 -37.70 1.23 21.42
N LEU A 164 -36.69 0.36 21.48
CA LEU A 164 -36.85 -1.04 21.91
C LEU A 164 -37.36 -1.15 23.35
N GLN A 165 -36.86 -0.32 24.27
CA GLN A 165 -37.33 -0.30 25.66
C GLN A 165 -38.81 0.08 25.77
N ARG A 166 -39.25 1.09 25.02
CA ARG A 166 -40.68 1.48 24.99
C ARG A 166 -41.55 0.35 24.45
N HIS A 167 -41.13 -0.31 23.37
CA HIS A 167 -41.87 -1.44 22.81
C HIS A 167 -41.97 -2.60 23.80
N ALA A 168 -40.88 -2.90 24.52
CA ALA A 168 -40.89 -3.93 25.57
C ALA A 168 -41.84 -3.58 26.72
N GLN A 169 -41.89 -2.31 27.15
CA GLN A 169 -42.82 -1.86 28.18
C GLN A 169 -44.28 -1.98 27.73
N HIS A 170 -44.59 -1.64 26.49
CA HIS A 170 -45.93 -1.82 25.93
C HIS A 170 -46.35 -3.28 25.77
N ALA A 171 -45.41 -4.20 25.53
CA ALA A 171 -45.71 -5.62 25.41
C ALA A 171 -45.97 -6.32 26.76
N LEU A 172 -45.54 -5.71 27.87
CA LEU A 172 -45.68 -6.25 29.23
C LEU A 172 -46.88 -5.68 30.00
N ALA A 173 -47.53 -4.64 29.46
CA ALA A 173 -48.72 -4.00 30.04
C ALA A 173 -50.00 -4.57 29.43
#